data_AF-A0A3D5VGA7-F1
#
_entry.id   AF-A0A3D5VGA7-F1
#
_cell.length_a   1.000
_cell.length_b   1.000
_cell.length_c   1.000
_cell.angle_alpha   90.00
_cell.angle_beta   90.00
_cell.angle_gamma   90.00
#
_symmetry.space_group_name_H-M   'P 1'
#
loop_
_entity.id
_entity.type
_entity.pdbx_description
1 polymer ?
#
loop_
_entity_poly.entity_id
_entity_poly.type
_entity_poly.pdbx_seq_one_letter_code
_entity_poly.pdbx_strand_id
1 'polypeptide(L)'
;GMWISTFHSACVRMLRRNGQLVNCLPGFSIYDDQDQLVVIRACLKELDLDDKKYHPRAVLSAISKAKNMLQGPEEFGSEAKDLYSRRVAEVYKLYAAKLRANNALDFD
;
A
#
# COMPACT_ATOMS: atom_id res chain seq x y z
N GLY A 1 3.85 -3.29 32.41
CA GLY A 1 3.66 -4.75 32.30
C GLY A 1 4.20 -5.24 30.98
N MET A 2 4.61 -6.52 30.90
CA MET A 2 5.18 -7.16 29.71
C MET A 2 4.15 -7.24 28.56
N TRP A 3 4.58 -7.06 27.31
CA TRP A 3 3.73 -7.17 26.13
C TRP A 3 4.02 -8.47 25.38
N ILE A 4 2.98 -9.25 25.11
CA ILE A 4 3.01 -10.40 24.20
C ILE A 4 1.99 -10.09 23.11
N SER A 5 2.43 -9.95 21.86
CA SER A 5 1.58 -9.63 20.71
C SER A 5 2.21 -10.10 19.41
N THR A 6 1.39 -10.28 18.36
CA THR A 6 1.90 -10.46 17.00
C THR A 6 2.56 -9.17 16.50
N PHE A 7 3.37 -9.29 15.44
CA PHE A 7 4.09 -8.16 14.84
C PHE A 7 3.14 -7.00 14.47
N HIS A 8 2.09 -7.27 13.70
CA HIS A 8 1.12 -6.26 13.30
C HIS A 8 0.40 -5.61 14.49
N SER A 9 0.01 -6.39 15.50
CA SER A 9 -0.62 -5.83 16.71
C SER A 9 0.32 -4.90 17.49
N ALA A 10 1.62 -5.21 17.50
CA ALA A 10 2.63 -4.33 18.08
C ALA A 10 2.78 -3.03 17.27
N CYS A 11 2.91 -3.13 15.94
CA CYS A 11 3.05 -1.98 15.04
C CYS A 11 1.84 -1.04 15.12
N VAL A 12 0.61 -1.58 15.06
CA VAL A 12 -0.62 -0.79 15.19
C VAL A 12 -0.66 -0.06 16.52
N ARG A 13 -0.30 -0.73 17.63
CA ARG A 13 -0.26 -0.07 18.94
C ARG A 13 0.77 1.06 18.98
N MET A 14 1.95 0.88 18.39
CA MET A 14 2.97 1.92 18.29
C MET A 14 2.49 3.11 17.45
N LEU A 15 1.88 2.86 16.29
CA LEU A 15 1.35 3.89 15.39
C LEU A 15 0.16 4.63 16.01
N ARG A 16 -0.73 3.96 16.73
CA ARG A 16 -1.82 4.63 17.45
C ARG A 16 -1.32 5.59 18.53
N ARG A 17 -0.17 5.30 19.14
CA ARG A 17 0.42 6.12 20.19
C ARG A 17 1.26 7.28 19.63
N ASN A 18 2.07 7.01 18.61
CA ASN A 18 3.13 7.92 18.15
C ASN A 18 3.08 8.24 16.65
N GLY A 19 2.07 7.77 15.91
CA GLY A 19 2.01 7.87 14.45
C GLY A 19 2.05 9.30 13.91
N GLN A 20 1.62 10.28 14.71
CA GLN A 20 1.69 11.69 14.33
C GLN A 20 3.12 12.16 14.03
N LEU A 21 4.14 11.56 14.65
CA LEU A 21 5.56 11.87 14.40
C LEU A 21 6.01 11.49 12.98
N VAL A 22 5.29 10.58 12.32
CA VAL A 22 5.58 10.09 10.97
C VAL A 22 4.43 10.41 10.00
N ASN A 23 3.65 11.46 10.29
CA ASN A 23 2.51 11.89 9.49
C ASN A 23 1.41 10.82 9.30
N CYS A 24 1.31 9.86 10.24
CA CYS A 24 0.17 8.96 10.34
C CYS A 24 -0.86 9.58 11.28
N LEU A 25 -2.02 9.96 10.75
CA LEU A 25 -3.06 10.61 11.55
C LEU A 25 -3.70 9.59 12.52
N PRO A 26 -4.13 10.03 13.72
CA PRO A 26 -4.96 9.20 14.59
C PRO A 26 -6.25 8.76 13.88
N GLY A 27 -6.89 7.69 14.37
CA GLY A 27 -8.15 7.22 13.80
C GLY A 27 -8.03 6.56 12.42
N PHE A 28 -6.82 6.29 11.93
CA PHE A 28 -6.62 5.54 10.68
C PHE A 28 -7.38 4.20 10.62
N SER A 29 -7.85 3.81 9.44
CA SER A 29 -8.43 2.49 9.19
C SER A 29 -7.37 1.51 8.70
N ILE A 30 -7.55 0.21 8.96
CA ILE A 30 -6.70 -0.85 8.40
C ILE A 30 -7.51 -1.56 7.33
N TYR A 31 -7.06 -1.51 6.09
CA TYR A 31 -7.72 -2.12 4.95
C TYR A 31 -7.35 -3.58 4.83
N ASP A 32 -8.37 -4.43 4.71
CA ASP A 32 -8.19 -5.84 4.37
C ASP A 32 -7.96 -6.04 2.87
N ASP A 33 -7.76 -7.27 2.43
CA ASP A 33 -7.49 -7.59 1.03
C ASP A 33 -8.60 -7.10 0.08
N GLN A 34 -9.87 -7.10 0.50
CA GLN A 34 -10.97 -6.65 -0.35
C GLN A 34 -10.95 -5.14 -0.50
N ASP A 35 -10.78 -4.42 0.61
CA ASP A 35 -10.65 -2.96 0.60
C ASP A 35 -9.47 -2.53 -0.29
N GLN A 36 -8.31 -3.19 -0.13
CA GLN A 36 -7.13 -2.93 -0.95
C GLN A 36 -7.41 -3.15 -2.45
N LEU A 37 -8.10 -4.25 -2.81
CA LEU A 37 -8.46 -4.52 -4.20
C LEU A 37 -9.46 -3.50 -4.78
N VAL A 38 -10.33 -2.91 -3.96
CA VAL A 38 -11.20 -1.80 -4.40
C VAL A 38 -10.36 -0.58 -4.77
N VAL A 39 -9.39 -0.20 -3.93
CA VAL A 39 -8.51 0.94 -4.20
C VAL A 39 -7.64 0.69 -5.45
N ILE A 40 -7.08 -0.52 -5.61
CA ILE A 40 -6.28 -0.86 -6.79
C ILE A 40 -7.11 -0.74 -8.07
N ARG A 41 -8.35 -1.26 -8.10
CA ARG A 41 -9.23 -1.10 -9.27
C ARG A 41 -9.53 0.36 -9.58
N ALA A 42 -9.73 1.18 -8.55
CA ALA A 42 -9.92 2.62 -8.74
C ALA A 42 -8.66 3.28 -9.34
N CYS A 43 -7.47 2.88 -8.90
CA CYS A 43 -6.21 3.38 -9.45
C CYS A 43 -6.01 2.99 -10.91
N LEU A 44 -6.28 1.72 -11.26
CA LEU A 44 -6.18 1.24 -12.64
C LEU A 44 -7.12 2.02 -13.57
N LYS A 45 -8.36 2.25 -13.12
CA LYS A 45 -9.33 3.05 -13.88
C LYS A 45 -8.88 4.51 -14.07
N GLU A 46 -8.32 5.13 -13.03
CA GLU A 46 -7.85 6.52 -13.11
C GLU A 46 -6.63 6.69 -14.02
N LEU A 47 -5.77 5.67 -14.09
CA LEU A 47 -4.59 5.63 -14.96
C LEU A 47 -4.88 5.10 -16.37
N ASP A 48 -6.15 4.83 -16.69
CA ASP A 48 -6.58 4.24 -17.97
C ASP A 48 -5.86 2.92 -18.31
N LEU A 49 -5.68 2.06 -17.30
CA LEU A 49 -5.04 0.76 -17.43
C LEU A 49 -6.07 -0.37 -17.50
N ASP A 50 -5.94 -1.19 -18.53
CA ASP A 50 -6.77 -2.39 -18.77
C ASP A 50 -6.57 -3.43 -17.65
N ASP A 51 -7.65 -3.75 -16.94
CA ASP A 51 -7.67 -4.70 -15.82
C ASP A 51 -7.45 -6.17 -16.24
N LYS A 52 -7.52 -6.46 -17.55
CA LYS A 52 -7.13 -7.75 -18.11
C LYS A 52 -5.62 -7.87 -18.32
N LYS A 53 -4.93 -6.75 -18.51
CA LYS A 53 -3.46 -6.71 -18.64
C LYS A 53 -2.80 -6.49 -17.27
N TYR A 54 -3.43 -5.67 -16.45
CA TYR A 54 -2.97 -5.31 -15.11
C TYR A 54 -3.96 -5.85 -14.08
N HIS A 55 -3.96 -7.17 -13.91
CA HIS A 55 -4.89 -7.83 -13.00
C HIS A 55 -4.76 -7.28 -11.56
N PRO A 56 -5.85 -6.78 -10.92
CA PRO A 56 -5.77 -6.10 -9.63
C PRO A 56 -5.04 -6.87 -8.53
N ARG A 57 -5.26 -8.18 -8.44
CA ARG A 57 -4.57 -9.05 -7.46
C ARG A 57 -3.07 -9.19 -7.74
N ALA A 58 -2.68 -9.27 -9.01
CA ALA A 58 -1.26 -9.38 -9.38
C ALA A 58 -0.53 -8.05 -9.11
N VAL A 59 -1.18 -6.92 -9.40
CA VAL A 59 -0.67 -5.58 -9.07
C VAL A 59 -0.54 -5.41 -7.55
N LEU A 60 -1.57 -5.76 -6.79
CA LEU A 60 -1.53 -5.70 -5.32
C LEU A 60 -0.41 -6.58 -4.75
N SER A 61 -0.25 -7.80 -5.25
CA SER A 61 0.82 -8.71 -4.82
C SER A 61 2.21 -8.15 -5.12
N ALA A 62 2.42 -7.49 -6.26
CA ALA A 62 3.67 -6.84 -6.58
C ALA A 62 3.97 -5.68 -5.61
N ILE A 63 2.96 -4.88 -5.26
CA ILE A 63 3.07 -3.79 -4.28
C ILE A 63 3.38 -4.32 -2.88
N SER A 64 2.65 -5.33 -2.43
CA SER A 64 2.88 -6.02 -1.15
C SER A 64 4.31 -6.56 -1.05
N LYS A 65 4.78 -7.20 -2.13
CA LYS A 65 6.16 -7.69 -2.22
C LYS A 65 7.19 -6.54 -2.11
N ALA A 66 6.94 -5.41 -2.75
CA ALA A 66 7.80 -4.23 -2.65
C ALA A 66 7.85 -3.69 -1.20
N LYS A 67 6.69 -3.54 -0.55
CA LYS A 67 6.59 -3.09 0.85
C LYS A 67 7.32 -4.01 1.84
N ASN A 68 7.19 -5.32 1.66
CA ASN A 68 7.89 -6.31 2.46
C ASN A 68 9.42 -6.25 2.29
N MET A 69 9.92 -5.66 1.20
CA MET A 69 11.33 -5.32 0.98
C MET A 69 11.68 -3.88 1.41
N LEU A 70 10.76 -3.19 2.10
CA LEU A 70 10.85 -1.78 2.49
C LEU A 70 11.03 -0.82 1.30
N GLN A 71 10.57 -1.24 0.13
CA GLN A 71 10.71 -0.50 -1.11
C GLN A 71 9.51 0.43 -1.34
N GLY A 72 9.78 1.73 -1.40
CA GLY A 72 8.78 2.75 -1.69
C GLY A 72 8.40 2.82 -3.19
N PRO A 73 7.33 3.56 -3.56
CA PRO A 73 6.90 3.67 -4.95
C PRO A 73 7.96 4.21 -5.91
N GLU A 74 8.73 5.20 -5.47
CA GLU A 74 9.77 5.84 -6.29
C GLU A 74 10.95 4.87 -6.53
N GLU A 75 11.39 4.17 -5.49
CA GLU A 75 12.46 3.17 -5.57
C GLU A 75 12.04 1.99 -6.45
N PHE A 76 10.83 1.46 -6.23
CA PHE A 76 10.24 0.41 -7.05
C PHE A 76 10.18 0.81 -8.54
N GLY A 77 9.80 2.06 -8.83
CA GLY A 77 9.81 2.60 -10.19
C GLY A 77 11.20 2.74 -10.79
N SER A 78 12.20 3.12 -9.99
CA SER A 78 13.58 3.27 -10.45
C SER A 78 14.23 1.93 -10.86
N GLU A 79 13.86 0.84 -10.19
CA GLU A 79 14.37 -0.50 -10.47
C GLU A 79 13.60 -1.24 -11.58
N ALA A 80 12.48 -0.69 -12.04
CA ALA A 80 11.59 -1.32 -13.01
C ALA A 80 12.24 -1.43 -14.40
N LYS A 81 12.51 -2.68 -14.81
CA LYS A 81 13.19 -3.00 -16.09
C LYS A 81 12.24 -3.14 -17.27
N ASP A 82 10.98 -3.48 -17.01
CA ASP A 82 9.96 -3.73 -18.02
C ASP A 82 8.77 -2.76 -17.90
N LEU A 83 7.97 -2.68 -18.97
CA LEU A 83 6.81 -1.77 -19.04
C LEU A 83 5.77 -2.09 -17.98
N TYR A 84 5.54 -3.38 -17.66
CA TYR A 84 4.55 -3.77 -16.68
C TYR A 84 4.95 -3.24 -15.30
N SER A 85 6.19 -3.49 -14.86
CA SER A 85 6.71 -3.02 -13.57
C SER A 85 6.68 -1.49 -13.46
N ARG A 86 6.97 -0.76 -14.54
CA ARG A 86 6.86 0.72 -14.57
C ARG A 86 5.43 1.20 -14.35
N ARG A 87 4.44 0.57 -15.00
CA ARG A 87 3.03 0.90 -14.80
C ARG A 87 2.55 0.50 -13.40
N VAL A 88 3.03 -0.62 -12.85
CA VAL A 88 2.76 -0.98 -11.46
C VAL A 88 3.32 0.05 -10.49
N ALA A 89 4.48 0.65 -10.76
CA ALA A 89 5.03 1.73 -9.94
C ALA A 89 4.13 2.97 -9.93
N GLU A 90 3.57 3.36 -11.09
CA GLU A 90 2.57 4.44 -11.18
C GLU A 90 1.32 4.12 -10.36
N VAL A 91 0.81 2.88 -10.47
CA VAL A 91 -0.32 2.41 -9.66
C VAL A 91 0.02 2.45 -8.16
N TYR A 92 1.22 2.01 -7.77
CA TYR A 92 1.66 2.01 -6.37
C TYR A 92 1.71 3.43 -5.81
N LYS A 93 2.26 4.39 -6.56
CA LYS A 93 2.29 5.79 -6.16
C LYS A 93 0.89 6.35 -5.91
N LEU A 94 -0.05 6.09 -6.83
CA LEU A 94 -1.43 6.52 -6.69
C LEU A 94 -2.16 5.81 -5.54
N TYR A 95 -1.94 4.50 -5.39
CA TYR A 95 -2.48 3.69 -4.30
C TYR A 95 -2.06 4.23 -2.93
N ALA A 96 -0.76 4.47 -2.73
CA ALA A 96 -0.23 5.04 -1.50
C ALA A 96 -0.80 6.44 -1.20
N ALA A 97 -1.00 7.26 -2.24
CA ALA A 97 -1.64 8.57 -2.10
C ALA A 97 -3.11 8.44 -1.68
N LYS A 98 -3.87 7.51 -2.27
CA LYS A 98 -5.28 7.25 -1.91
C LYS A 98 -5.43 6.70 -0.49
N LEU A 99 -4.56 5.79 -0.06
CA LEU A 99 -4.54 5.32 1.33
C LEU A 99 -4.35 6.50 2.30
N ARG A 100 -3.34 7.34 2.05
CA ARG A 100 -3.08 8.53 2.87
C ARG A 100 -4.27 9.49 2.88
N ALA A 101 -4.89 9.76 1.73
CA ALA A 101 -6.05 10.64 1.62
C ALA A 101 -7.27 10.13 2.40
N ASN A 102 -7.44 8.81 2.50
CA ASN A 102 -8.51 8.18 3.26
C ASN A 102 -8.13 7.89 4.73
N ASN A 103 -6.99 8.39 5.20
CA ASN A 103 -6.43 8.04 6.50
C ASN A 103 -6.44 6.53 6.73
N ALA A 104 -5.94 5.77 5.76
CA ALA A 104 -5.91 4.32 5.78
C ALA A 104 -4.48 3.80 5.70
N LEU A 105 -4.25 2.65 6.33
CA LEU A 105 -3.08 1.80 6.18
C LEU A 105 -3.56 0.42 5.70
N ASP A 106 -2.68 -0.35 5.09
CA ASP A 106 -2.88 -1.79 4.89
C ASP A 106 -1.92 -2.57 5.82
N PHE A 107 -1.83 -3.88 5.63
CA PHE A 107 -1.05 -4.74 6.53
C PHE A 107 0.46 -4.73 6.27
N ASP A 108 0.92 -4.27 5.11
CA ASP A 108 2.34 -4.31 4.68
C ASP A 108 3.09 -2.99 4.93
#